data_AF-A0A2P9CYV3-F1
#
_entry.id   AF-A0A2P9CYV3-F1
#
_cell.length_a   1.000
_cell.length_b   1.000
_cell.length_c   1.000
_cell.angle_alpha   90.00
_cell.angle_beta   90.00
_cell.angle_gamma   90.00
#
_symmetry.space_group_name_H-M   'P 1'
#
loop_
_entity.id
_entity.type
_entity.pdbx_description
1 polymer ?
#
loop_
_entity_poly.entity_id
_entity_poly.type
_entity_poly.pdbx_seq_one_letter_code
_entity_poly.pdbx_strand_id
1 'polypeptide(L)'
;MFFFCFFVFHIFLFFNVVLSKLDFANEQLASSFFESHKNYRVTKEDIVDGIEKCWFNITDYLISESIKQDNDFSNDIKSTVTAMKNKMDQLLTASYSNKKIDTVNASFQWAQSPEYIFLNIKFSHRWSSPGALKVKDEKIVSKKNNFSFSALSNDSNSVTKKYIVDLTLLDNIIESETKYNFASVGKVVVTLKKEKKKIWSRLLLSKEKYPNMQVWWDMKEKYYDSVQNFLKEEKNNSDKLQDDIDEEEEKYFDEEILREVKKKSAEYDKDNGEL
;
A
#
# COMPACT_ATOMS: atom_id res chain seq x y z
N MET A 1 68.76 41.98 -2.95
CA MET A 1 67.92 42.33 -1.79
C MET A 1 66.44 42.50 -2.21
N PHE A 2 65.86 41.50 -2.89
CA PHE A 2 64.44 41.55 -3.35
C PHE A 2 63.74 40.19 -3.26
N PHE A 3 64.46 39.09 -3.00
CA PHE A 3 63.87 37.75 -2.89
C PHE A 3 63.28 37.42 -1.52
N PHE A 4 63.64 38.17 -0.47
CA PHE A 4 63.14 37.91 0.89
C PHE A 4 61.74 38.47 1.15
N CYS A 5 61.26 39.44 0.36
CA CYS A 5 59.94 40.04 0.55
C CYS A 5 58.79 39.21 -0.06
N PHE A 6 59.05 38.42 -1.11
CA PHE A 6 58.03 37.56 -1.70
C PHE A 6 57.73 36.31 -0.87
N PHE A 7 58.72 35.78 -0.14
CA PHE A 7 58.53 34.60 0.69
C PHE A 7 57.67 34.90 1.94
N VAL A 8 57.78 36.11 2.50
CA VAL A 8 56.97 36.55 3.65
C VAL A 8 55.51 36.80 3.25
N PHE A 9 55.26 37.30 2.04
CA PHE A 9 53.90 37.48 1.52
C PHE A 9 53.21 36.16 1.17
N HIS A 10 53.94 35.12 0.74
CA HIS A 10 53.35 33.80 0.50
C HIS A 10 53.07 33.02 1.79
N ILE A 11 53.84 33.23 2.87
CA ILE A 11 53.53 32.62 4.18
C ILE A 11 52.28 33.24 4.81
N PHE A 12 52.01 34.54 4.58
CA PHE A 12 50.78 35.17 5.06
C PHE A 12 49.52 34.84 4.24
N LEU A 13 49.68 34.38 3.00
CA LEU A 13 48.56 33.94 2.15
C LEU A 13 48.15 32.48 2.40
N PHE A 14 48.97 31.67 3.07
CA PHE A 14 48.63 30.30 3.45
C PHE A 14 47.91 30.16 4.80
N PHE A 15 47.72 31.26 5.56
CA PHE A 15 46.92 31.27 6.79
C PHE A 15 45.48 31.78 6.61
N ASN A 16 45.01 31.94 5.37
CA ASN A 16 43.59 32.14 5.04
C ASN A 16 42.92 30.84 4.58
N VAL A 17 43.29 29.71 5.20
CA VAL A 17 42.35 28.61 5.34
C VAL A 17 41.52 28.96 6.56
N VAL A 18 40.26 29.28 6.33
CA VAL A 18 39.23 29.45 7.37
C VAL A 18 39.14 28.13 8.14
N LEU A 19 39.96 28.00 9.20
CA LEU A 19 39.74 27.03 10.26
C LEU A 19 38.64 27.61 11.16
N SER A 20 37.53 26.89 11.26
CA SER A 20 36.52 26.97 12.32
C SER A 20 37.12 27.38 13.67
N LYS A 21 36.62 28.45 14.28
CA LYS A 21 37.18 29.01 15.53
C LYS A 21 36.64 28.38 16.81
N LEU A 22 35.69 27.45 16.75
CA LEU A 22 35.35 26.62 17.91
C LEU A 22 36.18 25.35 18.01
N ASP A 23 37.50 25.41 17.81
CA ASP A 23 38.40 24.28 18.07
C ASP A 23 38.72 24.13 19.58
N PHE A 24 37.65 23.99 20.38
CA PHE A 24 37.75 23.72 21.81
C PHE A 24 37.43 22.25 22.08
N ALA A 25 38.01 21.68 23.14
CA ALA A 25 37.75 20.29 23.52
C ALA A 25 36.32 20.07 24.09
N ASN A 26 35.74 21.12 24.68
CA ASN A 26 34.39 21.09 25.26
C ASN A 26 33.77 22.49 25.30
N GLU A 27 32.46 22.53 25.52
CA GLU A 27 31.67 23.76 25.59
C GLU A 27 32.13 24.70 26.73
N GLN A 28 32.55 24.16 27.88
CA GLN A 28 32.97 24.98 29.04
C GLN A 28 34.23 25.81 28.75
N LEU A 29 35.20 25.23 28.02
CA LEU A 29 36.41 25.93 27.59
C LEU A 29 36.09 27.01 26.55
N ALA A 30 35.17 26.72 25.64
CA ALA A 30 34.67 27.72 24.69
C ALA A 30 33.99 28.88 25.43
N SER A 31 33.07 28.60 26.36
CA SER A 31 32.41 29.64 27.16
C SER A 31 33.41 30.49 27.93
N SER A 32 34.37 29.89 28.62
CA SER A 32 35.42 30.62 29.36
C SER A 32 36.25 31.53 28.46
N PHE A 33 36.55 31.08 27.22
CA PHE A 33 37.26 31.88 26.24
C PHE A 33 36.44 33.09 25.79
N PHE A 34 35.18 32.90 25.41
CA PHE A 34 34.34 33.99 24.92
C PHE A 34 33.96 34.98 26.04
N GLU A 35 33.76 34.51 27.27
CA GLU A 35 33.52 35.37 28.44
C GLU A 35 34.73 36.24 28.78
N SER A 36 35.95 35.71 28.62
CA SER A 36 37.20 36.46 28.83
C SER A 36 37.52 37.42 27.67
N HIS A 37 36.95 37.19 26.48
CA HIS A 37 37.19 37.99 25.27
C HIS A 37 35.92 38.72 24.80
N LYS A 38 35.36 39.58 25.66
CA LYS A 38 34.12 40.33 25.37
C LYS A 38 34.12 41.20 24.11
N ASN A 39 35.31 41.55 23.60
CA ASN A 39 35.47 42.33 22.36
C ASN A 39 35.59 41.46 21.11
N TYR A 40 35.39 40.15 21.23
CA TYR A 40 35.45 39.23 20.10
C TYR A 40 34.30 39.50 19.12
N ARG A 41 34.63 39.64 17.83
CA ARG A 41 33.63 39.77 16.77
C ARG A 41 33.12 38.39 16.37
N VAL A 42 31.83 38.14 16.63
CA VAL A 42 31.18 36.86 16.32
C VAL A 42 31.10 36.68 14.80
N THR A 43 31.50 35.51 14.32
CA THR A 43 31.40 35.13 12.91
C THR A 43 30.24 34.16 12.69
N LYS A 44 29.83 33.99 11.43
CA LYS A 44 28.82 32.99 11.04
C LYS A 44 29.28 31.59 11.43
N GLU A 45 30.54 31.27 11.17
CA GLU A 45 31.15 29.96 11.41
C GLU A 45 31.08 29.60 12.90
N ASP A 46 31.27 30.57 13.80
CA ASP A 46 31.16 30.33 15.25
C ASP A 46 29.78 29.80 15.67
N ILE A 47 28.72 30.34 15.06
CA ILE A 47 27.35 29.91 15.35
C ILE A 47 27.04 28.57 14.67
N VAL A 48 27.48 28.38 13.42
CA VAL A 48 27.29 27.11 12.69
C VAL A 48 27.98 25.95 13.41
N ASP A 49 29.24 26.13 13.82
CA ASP A 49 30.01 25.12 14.55
C ASP A 49 29.36 24.79 15.89
N GLY A 50 28.87 25.80 16.62
CA GLY A 50 28.15 25.61 17.86
C GLY A 50 26.89 24.74 17.70
N ILE A 51 26.12 24.97 16.62
CA ILE A 51 24.94 24.16 16.27
C ILE A 51 25.35 22.72 15.92
N GLU A 52 26.36 22.54 15.06
CA GLU A 52 26.81 21.22 14.62
C GLU A 52 27.42 20.38 15.76
N LYS A 53 28.03 21.03 16.76
CA LYS A 53 28.56 20.38 17.96
C LYS A 53 27.52 20.19 19.08
N CYS A 54 26.29 20.64 18.88
CA CYS A 54 25.23 20.66 19.90
C CYS A 54 25.61 21.44 21.18
N TRP A 55 26.41 22.50 21.06
CA TRP A 55 26.81 23.34 22.19
C TRP A 55 25.82 24.50 22.36
N PHE A 56 24.65 24.20 22.89
CA PHE A 56 23.51 25.12 22.86
C PHE A 56 23.72 26.38 23.70
N ASN A 57 24.41 26.29 24.84
CA ASN A 57 24.56 27.43 25.75
C ASN A 57 25.50 28.47 25.16
N ILE A 58 26.65 28.03 24.61
CA ILE A 58 27.57 28.96 23.96
C ILE A 58 27.00 29.50 22.65
N THR A 59 26.26 28.68 21.90
CA THR A 59 25.62 29.14 20.67
C THR A 59 24.59 30.24 20.97
N ASP A 60 23.76 30.09 22.01
CA ASP A 60 22.79 31.10 22.43
C ASP A 60 23.48 32.42 22.85
N TYR A 61 24.60 32.31 23.58
CA TYR A 61 25.43 33.45 23.91
C TYR A 61 26.00 34.16 22.66
N LEU A 62 26.56 33.40 21.72
CA LEU A 62 27.13 33.95 20.48
C LEU A 62 26.08 34.59 19.58
N ILE A 63 24.86 34.04 19.51
CA ILE A 63 23.72 34.67 18.81
C ILE A 63 23.35 35.99 19.49
N SER A 64 23.30 36.02 20.81
CA SER A 64 23.00 37.25 21.56
C SER A 64 24.06 38.32 21.34
N GLU A 65 25.34 37.95 21.30
CA GLU A 65 26.44 38.87 21.02
C GLU A 65 26.47 39.33 19.55
N SER A 66 26.15 38.46 18.58
CA SER A 66 26.10 38.88 17.17
C SER A 66 25.01 39.92 16.90
N ILE A 67 23.85 39.78 17.56
CA ILE A 67 22.75 40.76 17.52
C ILE A 67 23.21 42.09 18.11
N LYS A 68 23.92 42.09 19.25
CA LYS A 68 24.50 43.32 19.83
C LYS A 68 25.53 43.98 18.91
N GLN A 69 26.16 43.21 18.03
CA GLN A 69 27.15 43.67 17.05
C GLN A 69 26.53 44.02 15.68
N ASP A 70 25.19 44.09 15.58
CA ASP A 70 24.44 44.34 14.35
C ASP A 70 24.77 43.36 13.19
N ASN A 71 25.19 42.13 13.51
CA ASN A 71 25.40 41.07 12.53
C ASN A 71 24.23 40.07 12.57
N ASP A 72 23.42 40.04 11.50
CA ASP A 72 22.30 39.10 11.38
C ASP A 72 22.71 37.81 10.65
N PHE A 73 22.70 36.69 11.38
CA PHE A 73 22.97 35.35 10.85
C PHE A 73 21.73 34.44 10.82
N SER A 74 20.52 35.01 10.91
CA SER A 74 19.26 34.26 11.04
C SER A 74 19.02 33.23 9.92
N ASN A 75 19.38 33.57 8.68
CA ASN A 75 19.22 32.66 7.54
C ASN A 75 20.18 31.46 7.62
N ASP A 76 21.42 31.71 8.02
CA ASP A 76 22.42 30.66 8.20
C ASP A 76 22.00 29.71 9.33
N ILE A 77 21.59 30.26 10.48
CA ILE A 77 21.04 29.50 11.61
C ILE A 77 19.89 28.62 11.15
N LYS A 78 18.90 29.19 10.45
CA LYS A 78 17.74 28.45 9.95
C LYS A 78 18.16 27.30 9.03
N SER A 79 19.12 27.54 8.13
CA SER A 79 19.61 26.53 7.20
C SER A 79 20.33 25.37 7.93
N THR A 80 21.21 25.70 8.86
CA THR A 80 22.00 24.73 9.64
C THR A 80 21.10 23.92 10.58
N VAL A 81 20.18 24.56 11.30
CA VAL A 81 19.21 23.86 12.16
C VAL A 81 18.34 22.90 11.35
N THR A 82 17.89 23.31 10.17
CA THR A 82 17.09 22.45 9.27
C THR A 82 17.91 21.23 8.81
N ALA A 83 19.17 21.44 8.42
CA ALA A 83 20.07 20.35 8.04
C ALA A 83 20.34 19.38 9.20
N MET A 84 20.58 19.91 10.41
CA MET A 84 20.80 19.14 11.64
C MET A 84 19.56 18.30 11.99
N LYS A 85 18.37 18.91 11.94
CA LYS A 85 17.09 18.24 12.16
C LYS A 85 16.89 17.09 11.18
N ASN A 86 17.15 17.31 9.89
CA ASN A 86 17.03 16.25 8.89
C ASN A 86 17.99 15.07 9.17
N LYS A 87 19.24 15.35 9.60
CA LYS A 87 20.19 14.30 10.00
C LYS A 87 19.68 13.51 11.22
N MET A 88 19.13 14.20 12.23
CA MET A 88 18.54 13.56 13.41
C MET A 88 17.32 12.69 13.05
N ASP A 89 16.45 13.19 12.18
CA ASP A 89 15.27 12.45 11.68
C ASP A 89 15.68 11.18 10.89
N GLN A 90 16.78 11.24 10.13
CA GLN A 90 17.36 10.07 9.45
C GLN A 90 17.87 9.02 10.44
N LEU A 91 18.56 9.42 11.52
CA LEU A 91 19.02 8.49 12.55
C LEU A 91 17.85 7.83 13.29
N LEU A 92 16.81 8.61 13.59
CA LEU A 92 15.58 8.09 14.19
C LEU A 92 14.93 7.05 13.27
N THR A 93 14.87 7.34 11.98
CA THR A 93 14.37 6.40 10.95
C THR A 93 15.20 5.12 10.90
N ALA A 94 16.54 5.22 10.91
CA ALA A 94 17.44 4.06 10.92
C ALA A 94 17.27 3.19 12.17
N SER A 95 17.00 3.80 13.33
CA SER A 95 16.70 3.07 14.58
C SER A 95 15.45 2.19 14.44
N TYR A 96 14.43 2.64 13.71
CA TYR A 96 13.23 1.86 13.45
C TYR A 96 13.43 0.77 12.40
N SER A 97 14.38 0.90 11.48
CA SER A 97 14.64 -0.09 10.41
C SER A 97 15.06 -1.47 10.93
N ASN A 98 15.59 -1.56 12.16
CA ASN A 98 15.93 -2.84 12.81
C ASN A 98 14.74 -3.50 13.52
N LYS A 99 13.60 -2.80 13.69
CA LYS A 99 12.37 -3.43 14.18
C LYS A 99 11.71 -4.19 13.02
N LYS A 100 11.26 -5.42 13.30
CA LYS A 100 10.44 -6.25 12.39
C LYS A 100 9.50 -5.36 11.59
N ILE A 101 9.60 -5.39 10.26
CA ILE A 101 8.73 -4.62 9.36
C ILE A 101 7.28 -4.85 9.79
N ASP A 102 6.62 -3.78 10.22
CA ASP A 102 5.27 -3.87 10.74
C ASP A 102 4.34 -4.32 9.61
N THR A 103 3.68 -5.46 9.79
CA THR A 103 2.86 -6.07 8.76
C THR A 103 1.40 -5.68 8.99
N VAL A 104 0.84 -5.00 8.00
CA VAL A 104 -0.51 -4.45 8.02
C VAL A 104 -1.38 -5.21 7.04
N ASN A 105 -2.44 -5.85 7.54
CA ASN A 105 -3.52 -6.36 6.70
C ASN A 105 -4.23 -5.18 6.06
N ALA A 106 -4.07 -5.04 4.74
CA ALA A 106 -4.58 -3.90 4.00
C ALA A 106 -6.11 -3.99 3.84
N SER A 107 -6.77 -2.84 3.89
CA SER A 107 -8.20 -2.76 3.62
C SER A 107 -8.49 -2.81 2.13
N PHE A 108 -9.55 -3.50 1.75
CA PHE A 108 -9.94 -3.59 0.34
C PHE A 108 -11.46 -3.56 0.18
N GLN A 109 -11.87 -3.06 -0.98
CA GLN A 109 -13.24 -3.18 -1.45
C GLN A 109 -13.32 -4.20 -2.58
N TRP A 110 -14.47 -4.85 -2.73
CA TRP A 110 -14.71 -5.77 -3.83
C TRP A 110 -16.04 -5.54 -4.52
N ALA A 111 -16.08 -5.84 -5.81
CA ALA A 111 -17.27 -5.91 -6.64
C ALA A 111 -17.08 -7.02 -7.68
N GLN A 112 -18.14 -7.34 -8.43
CA GLN A 112 -18.07 -8.36 -9.46
C GLN A 112 -18.95 -8.01 -10.66
N SER A 113 -18.59 -8.63 -11.79
CA SER A 113 -19.45 -8.86 -12.95
C SER A 113 -19.62 -10.39 -13.12
N PRO A 114 -20.42 -10.87 -14.10
CA PRO A 114 -20.51 -12.31 -14.38
C PRO A 114 -19.16 -12.98 -14.64
N GLU A 115 -18.21 -12.26 -15.24
CA GLU A 115 -16.92 -12.80 -15.68
C GLU A 115 -15.73 -12.38 -14.81
N TYR A 116 -15.83 -11.23 -14.14
CA TYR A 116 -14.68 -10.62 -13.44
C TYR A 116 -14.99 -10.30 -11.99
N ILE A 117 -13.93 -10.28 -11.19
CA ILE A 117 -13.91 -9.77 -9.82
C ILE A 117 -12.99 -8.56 -9.80
N PHE A 118 -13.46 -7.50 -9.17
CA PHE A 118 -12.73 -6.25 -9.03
C PHE A 118 -12.37 -6.07 -7.56
N LEU A 119 -11.08 -5.90 -7.28
CA LEU A 119 -10.56 -5.59 -5.95
C LEU A 119 -9.96 -4.18 -5.99
N ASN A 120 -10.29 -3.37 -4.99
CA ASN A 120 -9.70 -2.07 -4.75
C ASN A 120 -8.97 -2.12 -3.42
N ILE A 121 -7.66 -2.31 -3.44
CA ILE A 121 -6.84 -2.49 -2.24
C ILE A 121 -6.23 -1.13 -1.89
N LYS A 122 -6.42 -0.69 -0.65
CA LYS A 122 -5.87 0.56 -0.13
C LYS A 122 -4.71 0.25 0.81
N PHE A 123 -3.62 1.02 0.73
CA PHE A 123 -2.42 0.85 1.56
C PHE A 123 -2.61 1.41 2.99
N SER A 124 -3.66 0.93 3.67
CA SER A 124 -4.02 1.27 5.04
C SER A 124 -4.76 0.10 5.69
N HIS A 125 -4.71 0.02 7.02
CA HIS A 125 -5.44 -1.03 7.76
C HIS A 125 -6.96 -0.87 7.67
N ARG A 126 -7.44 0.38 7.66
CA ARG A 126 -8.87 0.72 7.56
C ARG A 126 -9.12 1.56 6.31
N TRP A 127 -10.29 1.38 5.71
CA TRP A 127 -10.67 2.09 4.49
C TRP A 127 -10.77 3.61 4.68
N SER A 128 -11.23 4.06 5.85
CA SER A 128 -11.35 5.48 6.20
C SER A 128 -10.04 6.14 6.61
N SER A 129 -9.00 5.36 6.94
CA SER A 129 -7.72 5.91 7.39
C SER A 129 -6.87 6.37 6.20
N PRO A 130 -6.06 7.44 6.35
CA PRO A 130 -5.03 7.76 5.37
C PRO A 130 -4.06 6.59 5.23
N GLY A 131 -3.66 6.29 3.99
CA GLY A 131 -2.74 5.20 3.66
C GLY A 131 -1.43 5.71 3.10
N ALA A 132 -0.47 4.81 2.89
CA ALA A 132 0.77 5.13 2.19
C ALA A 132 0.46 5.62 0.78
N LEU A 133 1.14 6.67 0.32
CA LEU A 133 0.93 7.23 -1.01
C LEU A 133 1.65 6.44 -2.09
N LYS A 134 2.85 5.99 -1.75
CA LYS A 134 3.73 5.22 -2.63
C LYS A 134 4.11 3.90 -1.95
N VAL A 135 4.15 2.86 -2.76
CA VAL A 135 4.65 1.55 -2.35
C VAL A 135 5.80 1.14 -3.26
N LYS A 136 6.58 0.16 -2.81
CA LYS A 136 7.67 -0.48 -3.55
C LYS A 136 7.63 -2.00 -3.30
N ASP A 137 8.37 -2.74 -4.10
CA ASP A 137 8.50 -4.20 -4.00
C ASP A 137 7.14 -4.91 -4.05
N GLU A 138 6.28 -4.48 -4.96
CA GLU A 138 4.98 -5.09 -5.17
C GLU A 138 5.11 -6.53 -5.67
N LYS A 139 4.29 -7.40 -5.09
CA LYS A 139 4.18 -8.80 -5.47
C LYS A 139 2.70 -9.17 -5.51
N ILE A 140 2.25 -9.58 -6.68
CA ILE A 140 0.90 -10.09 -6.91
C ILE A 140 1.04 -11.55 -7.35
N VAL A 141 0.39 -12.44 -6.62
CA VAL A 141 0.34 -13.86 -6.92
C VAL A 141 -1.13 -14.27 -7.01
N SER A 142 -1.55 -14.71 -8.18
CA SER A 142 -2.87 -15.29 -8.40
C SER A 142 -2.68 -16.75 -8.79
N LYS A 143 -3.24 -17.68 -8.01
CA LYS A 143 -3.16 -19.11 -8.28
C LYS A 143 -4.46 -19.82 -7.95
N LYS A 144 -5.13 -20.42 -8.94
CA LYS A 144 -6.44 -21.09 -8.78
C LYS A 144 -7.45 -20.27 -7.98
N ASN A 145 -7.70 -20.61 -6.71
CA ASN A 145 -8.62 -19.91 -5.81
C ASN A 145 -7.89 -19.04 -4.77
N ASN A 146 -6.58 -18.85 -4.89
CA ASN A 146 -5.77 -18.06 -3.98
C ASN A 146 -5.29 -16.79 -4.66
N PHE A 147 -5.48 -15.66 -3.99
CA PHE A 147 -4.96 -14.37 -4.39
C PHE A 147 -4.14 -13.77 -3.24
N SER A 148 -2.90 -13.39 -3.53
CA SER A 148 -1.99 -12.76 -2.57
C SER A 148 -1.42 -11.48 -3.17
N PHE A 149 -1.48 -10.40 -2.40
CA PHE A 149 -0.84 -9.14 -2.69
C PHE A 149 0.06 -8.75 -1.51
N SER A 150 1.28 -8.32 -1.81
CA SER A 150 2.15 -7.70 -0.82
C SER A 150 2.93 -6.53 -1.41
N ALA A 151 3.09 -5.45 -0.64
CA ALA A 151 3.93 -4.32 -1.00
C ALA A 151 4.49 -3.62 0.25
N LEU A 152 5.63 -2.95 0.12
CA LEU A 152 6.25 -2.16 1.19
C LEU A 152 5.93 -0.68 1.02
N SER A 153 5.75 0.06 2.12
CA SER A 153 5.63 1.53 2.06
C SER A 153 6.92 2.16 1.53
N ASN A 154 6.76 3.22 0.75
CA ASN A 154 7.87 4.00 0.18
C ASN A 154 7.81 5.46 0.65
N ASP A 155 7.73 5.63 1.97
CA ASP A 155 7.66 6.93 2.62
C ASP A 155 8.96 7.15 3.41
N SER A 156 9.81 8.09 2.98
CA SER A 156 11.12 8.36 3.60
C SER A 156 11.04 8.82 5.05
N ASN A 157 9.88 9.37 5.45
CA ASN A 157 9.68 9.99 6.76
C ASN A 157 8.90 9.10 7.73
N SER A 158 8.66 7.83 7.39
CA SER A 158 7.88 6.92 8.23
C SER A 158 8.46 5.52 8.30
N VAL A 159 8.12 4.78 9.34
CA VAL A 159 8.51 3.38 9.51
C VAL A 159 8.03 2.57 8.31
N THR A 160 8.92 1.78 7.72
CA THR A 160 8.58 0.86 6.62
C THR A 160 7.50 -0.13 7.10
N LYS A 161 6.34 -0.13 6.43
CA LYS A 161 5.23 -1.05 6.69
C LYS A 161 5.05 -1.99 5.51
N LYS A 162 4.70 -3.24 5.78
CA LYS A 162 4.35 -4.22 4.75
C LYS A 162 2.85 -4.36 4.68
N TYR A 163 2.26 -3.98 3.57
CA TYR A 163 0.84 -4.19 3.30
C TYR A 163 0.65 -5.58 2.70
N ILE A 164 -0.25 -6.37 3.28
CA ILE A 164 -0.58 -7.71 2.78
C ILE A 164 -2.09 -7.88 2.60
N VAL A 165 -2.48 -8.64 1.58
CA VAL A 165 -3.83 -9.13 1.35
C VAL A 165 -3.73 -10.55 0.84
N ASP A 166 -4.13 -11.51 1.68
CA ASP A 166 -4.17 -12.93 1.32
C ASP A 166 -5.61 -13.41 1.38
N LEU A 167 -6.13 -13.85 0.23
CA LEU A 167 -7.53 -14.24 0.06
C LEU A 167 -7.61 -15.65 -0.50
N THR A 168 -8.46 -16.47 0.13
CA THR A 168 -8.97 -17.71 -0.44
C THR A 168 -10.35 -17.44 -1.00
N LEU A 169 -10.42 -17.32 -2.32
CA LEU A 169 -11.60 -17.02 -3.11
C LEU A 169 -12.60 -18.19 -3.10
N LEU A 170 -13.87 -17.88 -3.37
CA LEU A 170 -14.96 -18.85 -3.39
C LEU A 170 -14.76 -19.93 -4.46
N ASP A 171 -14.45 -19.50 -5.69
CA ASP A 171 -14.19 -20.36 -6.84
C ASP A 171 -12.85 -19.98 -7.50
N ASN A 172 -12.42 -20.77 -8.50
CA ASN A 172 -11.19 -20.55 -9.22
C ASN A 172 -11.22 -19.33 -10.14
N ILE A 173 -10.05 -18.76 -10.36
CA ILE A 173 -9.77 -17.67 -11.29
C ILE A 173 -8.67 -18.08 -12.29
N ILE A 174 -8.66 -17.39 -13.43
CA ILE A 174 -7.69 -17.60 -14.51
C ILE A 174 -6.46 -16.74 -14.22
N GLU A 175 -5.35 -17.39 -13.90
CA GLU A 175 -4.10 -16.75 -13.47
C GLU A 175 -3.53 -15.81 -14.54
N SER A 176 -3.52 -16.25 -15.80
CA SER A 176 -2.98 -15.52 -16.94
C SER A 176 -3.75 -14.24 -17.29
N GLU A 177 -4.99 -14.10 -16.82
CA GLU A 177 -5.85 -12.94 -17.11
C GLU A 177 -6.01 -12.00 -15.90
N THR A 178 -5.18 -12.17 -14.86
CA THR A 178 -5.11 -11.23 -13.76
C THR A 178 -4.45 -9.93 -14.20
N LYS A 179 -5.17 -8.82 -14.10
CA LYS A 179 -4.67 -7.47 -14.41
C LYS A 179 -4.65 -6.63 -13.14
N TYR A 180 -3.65 -5.78 -13.00
CA TYR A 180 -3.61 -4.81 -11.92
C TYR A 180 -3.15 -3.45 -12.44
N ASN A 181 -3.63 -2.40 -11.79
CA ASN A 181 -3.22 -1.03 -12.07
C ASN A 181 -3.16 -0.24 -10.77
N PHE A 182 -2.13 0.58 -10.61
CA PHE A 182 -2.06 1.52 -9.51
C PHE A 182 -3.02 2.68 -9.77
N ALA A 183 -4.02 2.83 -8.92
CA ALA A 183 -4.94 3.96 -8.98
C ALA A 183 -4.29 5.20 -8.32
N SER A 184 -4.90 6.36 -8.54
CA SER A 184 -4.45 7.59 -7.88
C SER A 184 -4.53 7.47 -6.35
N VAL A 185 -3.45 7.88 -5.68
CA VAL A 185 -3.29 8.02 -4.23
C VAL A 185 -3.51 6.72 -3.43
N GLY A 186 -2.45 5.95 -3.23
CA GLY A 186 -2.38 4.91 -2.19
C GLY A 186 -3.31 3.70 -2.37
N LYS A 187 -3.65 3.37 -3.61
CA LYS A 187 -4.55 2.27 -3.97
C LYS A 187 -4.02 1.47 -5.16
N VAL A 188 -4.34 0.19 -5.19
CA VAL A 188 -4.17 -0.69 -6.34
C VAL A 188 -5.50 -1.33 -6.69
N VAL A 189 -5.86 -1.27 -7.96
CA VAL A 189 -7.05 -1.93 -8.51
C VAL A 189 -6.60 -3.21 -9.19
N VAL A 190 -7.18 -4.33 -8.78
CA VAL A 190 -6.91 -5.65 -9.35
C VAL A 190 -8.19 -6.19 -9.97
N THR A 191 -8.07 -6.71 -11.18
CA THR A 191 -9.14 -7.37 -11.93
C THR A 191 -8.76 -8.84 -12.11
N LEU A 192 -9.57 -9.72 -11.54
CA LEU A 192 -9.40 -11.17 -11.61
C LEU A 192 -10.48 -11.73 -12.54
N LYS A 193 -10.10 -12.56 -13.51
CA LYS A 193 -11.08 -13.25 -14.36
C LYS A 193 -11.50 -14.57 -13.72
N LYS A 194 -12.80 -14.81 -13.62
CA LYS A 194 -13.37 -16.06 -13.13
C LYS A 194 -13.14 -17.18 -14.13
N GLU A 195 -12.90 -18.40 -13.65
CA GLU A 195 -12.82 -19.57 -14.52
C GLU A 195 -14.17 -19.89 -15.19
N LYS A 196 -15.27 -19.69 -14.46
CA LYS A 196 -16.63 -19.88 -14.96
C LYS A 196 -17.44 -18.61 -14.79
N LYS A 197 -18.25 -18.27 -15.79
CA LYS A 197 -19.21 -17.16 -15.68
C LYS A 197 -20.23 -17.51 -14.62
N LYS A 198 -20.27 -16.75 -13.52
CA LYS A 198 -21.16 -17.01 -12.38
C LYS A 198 -21.22 -15.80 -11.47
N ILE A 199 -22.36 -15.58 -10.81
CA ILE A 199 -22.48 -14.61 -9.73
C ILE A 199 -22.12 -15.25 -8.39
N TRP A 200 -21.08 -14.73 -7.73
CA TRP A 200 -20.64 -15.24 -6.45
C TRP A 200 -21.46 -14.62 -5.32
N SER A 201 -22.03 -15.45 -4.45
CA SER A 201 -22.78 -14.97 -3.28
C SER A 201 -21.87 -14.28 -2.25
N ARG A 202 -20.59 -14.64 -2.24
CA ARG A 202 -19.53 -14.05 -1.41
C ARG A 202 -18.19 -14.13 -2.12
N LEU A 203 -17.26 -13.24 -1.78
CA LEU A 203 -15.92 -13.26 -2.35
C LEU A 203 -15.08 -14.45 -1.85
N LEU A 204 -15.15 -14.73 -0.54
CA LEU A 204 -14.27 -15.67 0.15
C LEU A 204 -14.93 -17.03 0.32
N LEU A 205 -14.13 -18.10 0.31
CA LEU A 205 -14.60 -19.44 0.62
C LEU A 205 -15.18 -19.52 2.04
N SER A 206 -14.48 -18.93 3.01
CA SER A 206 -14.93 -18.83 4.40
C SER A 206 -16.19 -17.97 4.53
N LYS A 207 -17.07 -18.36 5.46
CA LYS A 207 -18.26 -17.59 5.83
C LYS A 207 -17.97 -16.56 6.92
N GLU A 208 -16.77 -16.58 7.51
CA GLU A 208 -16.39 -15.65 8.56
C GLU A 208 -16.28 -14.22 8.02
N LYS A 209 -16.63 -13.25 8.87
CA LYS A 209 -16.56 -11.84 8.51
C LYS A 209 -15.11 -11.40 8.43
N TYR A 210 -14.66 -11.03 7.22
CA TYR A 210 -13.34 -10.43 7.03
C TYR A 210 -13.37 -8.96 7.44
N PRO A 211 -12.62 -8.53 8.49
CA PRO A 211 -12.79 -7.21 9.11
C PRO A 211 -12.41 -6.05 8.18
N ASN A 212 -11.45 -6.27 7.27
CA ASN A 212 -10.90 -5.23 6.40
C ASN A 212 -11.51 -5.24 4.98
N MET A 213 -12.61 -5.99 4.79
CA MET A 213 -13.29 -6.14 3.52
C MET A 213 -14.57 -5.28 3.47
N GLN A 214 -14.75 -4.54 2.39
CA GLN A 214 -15.93 -3.72 2.14
C GLN A 214 -16.49 -3.95 0.73
N VAL A 215 -17.72 -3.53 0.47
CA VAL A 215 -18.31 -3.57 -0.87
C VAL A 215 -17.88 -2.33 -1.64
N TRP A 216 -17.46 -2.50 -2.89
CA TRP A 216 -17.19 -1.38 -3.80
C TRP A 216 -18.48 -0.99 -4.52
N TRP A 217 -19.23 -0.05 -3.94
CA TRP A 217 -20.54 0.36 -4.43
C TRP A 217 -20.51 0.91 -5.86
N ASP A 218 -19.57 1.82 -6.17
CA ASP A 218 -19.46 2.40 -7.52
C ASP A 218 -19.28 1.34 -8.63
N MET A 219 -18.41 0.35 -8.40
CA MET A 219 -18.24 -0.76 -9.37
C MET A 219 -19.44 -1.70 -9.37
N LYS A 220 -20.10 -1.91 -8.23
CA LYS A 220 -21.30 -2.74 -8.15
C LYS A 220 -22.46 -2.12 -8.91
N GLU A 221 -22.66 -0.82 -8.80
CA GLU A 221 -23.66 -0.05 -9.55
C GLU A 221 -23.36 -0.10 -11.05
N LYS A 222 -22.10 0.11 -11.44
CA LYS A 222 -21.67 0.04 -12.84
C LYS A 222 -22.02 -1.29 -13.54
N TYR A 223 -21.92 -2.41 -12.82
CA TYR A 223 -22.21 -3.75 -13.38
C TYR A 223 -23.56 -4.32 -12.93
N TYR A 224 -24.43 -3.50 -12.31
CA TYR A 224 -25.71 -3.97 -11.77
C TYR A 224 -26.57 -4.63 -12.84
N ASP A 225 -26.78 -3.95 -13.98
CA ASP A 225 -27.62 -4.46 -15.07
C ASP A 225 -27.06 -5.76 -15.67
N SER A 226 -25.74 -5.84 -15.85
CA SER A 226 -25.08 -7.05 -16.34
C SER A 226 -25.29 -8.25 -15.41
N VAL A 227 -25.24 -8.01 -14.09
CA VAL A 227 -25.50 -9.05 -13.09
C VAL A 227 -26.97 -9.46 -13.09
N GLN A 228 -27.91 -8.50 -13.16
CA GLN A 228 -29.34 -8.81 -13.17
C GLN A 228 -29.75 -9.56 -14.43
N ASN A 229 -29.24 -9.17 -15.60
CA ASN A 229 -29.52 -9.85 -16.85
C ASN A 229 -29.01 -11.29 -16.84
N PHE A 230 -27.78 -11.51 -16.36
CA PHE A 230 -27.23 -12.86 -16.23
C PHE A 230 -28.07 -13.74 -15.29
N LEU A 231 -28.54 -13.21 -14.16
CA LEU A 231 -29.39 -13.97 -13.23
C LEU A 231 -30.77 -14.31 -13.84
N LYS A 232 -31.34 -13.41 -14.65
CA LYS A 232 -32.58 -13.70 -15.39
C LYS A 232 -32.37 -14.77 -16.46
N GLU A 233 -31.26 -14.71 -17.18
CA GLU A 233 -30.89 -15.72 -18.19
C GLU A 233 -30.66 -17.10 -17.56
N GLU A 234 -29.95 -17.17 -16.42
CA GLU A 234 -29.76 -18.43 -15.69
C GLU A 234 -31.10 -19.01 -15.22
N LYS A 235 -32.01 -18.17 -14.71
CA LYS A 235 -33.34 -18.61 -14.28
C LYS A 235 -34.19 -19.10 -15.46
N ASN A 236 -34.25 -18.35 -16.54
CA ASN A 236 -35.02 -18.74 -17.72
C ASN A 236 -34.49 -20.06 -18.33
N ASN A 237 -33.18 -20.27 -18.29
CA ASN A 237 -32.59 -21.53 -18.75
C ASN A 237 -32.88 -22.68 -17.79
N SER A 238 -32.90 -22.46 -16.47
CA SER A 238 -33.27 -23.51 -15.51
C SER A 238 -34.74 -23.89 -15.62
N ASP A 239 -35.63 -22.90 -15.82
CA ASP A 239 -37.06 -23.14 -15.96
C ASP A 239 -37.34 -23.96 -17.23
N LYS A 240 -36.72 -23.59 -18.37
CA LYS A 240 -36.81 -24.37 -19.62
C LYS A 240 -36.29 -25.79 -19.48
N LEU A 241 -35.16 -25.98 -18.80
CA LEU A 241 -34.58 -27.31 -18.61
C LEU A 241 -35.50 -28.19 -17.75
N GLN A 242 -36.20 -27.60 -16.78
CA GLN A 242 -37.20 -28.32 -15.98
C GLN A 242 -38.41 -28.70 -16.83
N ASP A 243 -38.93 -27.77 -17.65
CA ASP A 243 -40.04 -28.03 -18.57
C ASP A 243 -39.69 -29.18 -19.54
N ASP A 244 -38.47 -29.18 -20.11
CA ASP A 244 -37.99 -30.25 -21.00
C ASP A 244 -37.91 -31.62 -20.29
N ILE A 245 -37.51 -31.66 -19.02
CA ILE A 245 -37.45 -32.89 -18.20
C ILE A 245 -38.86 -33.40 -17.92
N ASP A 246 -39.78 -32.50 -17.53
CA ASP A 246 -41.16 -32.85 -17.20
C ASP A 246 -41.88 -33.40 -18.46
N GLU A 247 -41.65 -32.82 -19.64
CA GLU A 247 -42.16 -33.34 -20.92
C GLU A 247 -41.59 -34.73 -21.29
N GLU A 248 -40.30 -34.98 -21.04
CA GLU A 248 -39.68 -36.30 -21.27
C GLU A 248 -40.22 -37.36 -20.30
N GLU A 249 -40.42 -37.02 -19.02
CA GLU A 249 -41.00 -37.91 -18.02
C GLU A 249 -42.45 -38.28 -18.34
N GLU A 250 -43.27 -37.31 -18.76
CA GLU A 250 -44.67 -37.54 -19.14
C GLU A 250 -44.75 -38.46 -20.37
N LYS A 251 -43.90 -38.23 -21.37
CA LYS A 251 -43.83 -39.08 -22.57
C LYS A 251 -43.38 -40.51 -22.26
N TYR A 252 -42.40 -40.67 -21.37
CA TYR A 252 -41.95 -42.00 -20.94
C TYR A 252 -43.08 -42.75 -20.22
N PHE A 253 -43.82 -42.06 -19.34
CA PHE A 253 -44.94 -42.63 -18.60
C PHE A 253 -46.09 -43.08 -19.54
N ASP A 254 -46.44 -42.25 -20.53
CA ASP A 254 -47.45 -42.59 -21.54
C ASP A 254 -47.04 -43.81 -22.39
N GLU A 255 -45.77 -43.91 -22.79
CA GLU A 255 -45.26 -45.08 -23.52
C GLU A 255 -45.31 -46.37 -22.67
N GLU A 256 -44.99 -46.28 -21.38
CA GLU A 256 -45.05 -47.40 -20.44
C GLU A 256 -46.49 -47.90 -20.27
N ILE A 257 -47.46 -47.00 -20.09
CA ILE A 257 -48.89 -47.35 -20.02
C ILE A 257 -49.36 -48.04 -21.30
N LEU A 258 -49.00 -47.51 -22.48
CA LEU A 258 -49.36 -48.11 -23.77
C LEU A 258 -48.80 -49.52 -23.93
N ARG A 259 -47.59 -49.79 -23.42
CA ARG A 259 -47.00 -51.14 -23.41
C ARG A 259 -47.77 -52.08 -22.48
N GLU A 260 -48.11 -51.62 -21.28
CA GLU A 260 -48.84 -52.41 -20.29
C GLU A 260 -50.26 -52.77 -20.78
N VAL A 261 -50.96 -51.81 -21.42
CA VAL A 261 -52.29 -52.02 -22.01
C VAL A 261 -52.23 -53.04 -23.15
N LYS A 262 -51.25 -52.91 -24.06
CA LYS A 262 -51.06 -53.88 -25.16
C LYS A 262 -50.74 -55.28 -24.65
N LYS A 263 -50.00 -55.40 -23.55
CA LYS A 263 -49.66 -56.68 -22.93
C LYS A 263 -50.91 -57.35 -22.35
N LYS A 264 -51.74 -56.59 -21.62
CA LYS A 264 -53.01 -57.08 -21.06
C LYS A 264 -54.03 -57.46 -22.14
N SER A 265 -54.14 -56.70 -23.23
CA SER A 265 -55.04 -57.06 -24.33
C SER A 265 -54.60 -58.36 -25.01
N ALA A 266 -53.29 -58.56 -25.19
CA ALA A 266 -52.75 -59.79 -25.77
C ALA A 266 -52.90 -61.03 -24.87
N GLU A 267 -52.96 -60.86 -23.54
CA GLU A 267 -53.31 -61.93 -22.60
C GLU A 267 -54.82 -62.26 -22.64
N TYR A 268 -55.68 -61.24 -22.74
CA TYR A 268 -57.14 -61.42 -22.78
C TYR A 268 -57.62 -62.13 -24.06
N ASP A 269 -56.95 -61.89 -25.19
CA ASP A 269 -57.23 -62.57 -26.47
C ASP A 269 -56.73 -64.03 -26.48
N LYS A 270 -55.76 -64.38 -25.63
CA LYS A 270 -55.30 -65.77 -25.47
C LYS A 270 -56.24 -66.60 -24.60
N ASP A 271 -56.82 -66.03 -23.55
CA ASP A 271 -57.75 -66.73 -22.66
C ASP A 271 -59.15 -66.95 -23.25
N ASN A 272 -59.60 -66.10 -24.20
CA ASN A 272 -60.91 -66.25 -24.86
C ASN A 272 -60.87 -67.03 -26.19
N GLY A 273 -59.70 -67.54 -26.59
CA GLY A 273 -59.51 -68.33 -27.82
C GLY A 273 -59.56 -69.85 -27.64
N GLU A 274 -59.69 -70.36 -26.41
CA GLU A 274 -59.87 -71.78 -26.09
C GLU A 274 -61.28 -72.05 -25.57
N LEU A 275 -62.28 -72.07 -26.47
CA LEU A 275 -63.63 -72.62 -26.24
C LEU A 275 -64.11 -73.35 -27.51
#